data_AF-A0A842TEY1-F1
#
_entry.id   AF-A0A842TEY1-F1
#
_cell.length_a   1.000
_cell.length_b   1.000
_cell.length_c   1.000
_cell.angle_alpha   90.00
_cell.angle_beta   90.00
_cell.angle_gamma   90.00
#
_symmetry.space_group_name_H-M   'P 1'
#
loop_
_entity.id
_entity.type
_entity.pdbx_description
1 polymer ?
#
loop_
_entity_poly.entity_id
_entity_poly.type
_entity_poly.pdbx_seq_one_letter_code
_entity_poly.pdbx_strand_id
1 'polypeptide(L)'
;MGKDGVLQKARWIRPSINSELPRISPSPRVNRLNHNLYILQIQSLYMKASNDRGVELEIREYSDADFFPERCPICNKRDIIRHTYRIRTIQDLGAPHLCRRIRYERVYFKCNACEKVFAIDHPLVGKNSKYMPGVIEYAATRVLDREDSIRRVTRDLNDLHHVEVSVGTVENWINECGEKGEISEDFTEEDPPADFSGFLSVDGTFKSVKLKKNDLKTAQ
;
A
#
# COMPACT_ATOMS: atom_id res chain seq x y z
N MET A 1 3.17 -6.80 -36.12
CA MET A 1 4.37 -6.67 -35.26
C MET A 1 4.07 -5.68 -34.15
N GLY A 2 3.53 -6.18 -33.04
CA GLY A 2 3.12 -5.41 -31.87
C GLY A 2 3.60 -6.13 -30.61
N LYS A 3 3.99 -5.35 -29.61
CA LYS A 3 4.73 -5.74 -28.40
C LYS A 3 3.78 -6.37 -27.36
N ASP A 4 4.11 -7.55 -26.87
CA ASP A 4 3.55 -8.07 -25.62
C ASP A 4 4.66 -8.24 -24.58
N GLY A 5 4.68 -7.30 -23.63
CA GLY A 5 5.52 -7.36 -22.44
C GLY A 5 4.90 -8.30 -21.42
N VAL A 6 5.37 -9.53 -21.37
CA VAL A 6 4.96 -10.52 -20.36
C VAL A 6 5.68 -10.20 -19.04
N LEU A 7 4.96 -9.62 -18.09
CA LEU A 7 5.35 -9.58 -16.67
C LEU A 7 5.22 -11.01 -16.11
N GLN A 8 6.33 -11.74 -16.00
CA GLN A 8 6.34 -13.01 -15.26
C GLN A 8 6.40 -12.74 -13.75
N LYS A 9 5.31 -13.08 -13.04
CA LYS A 9 5.22 -13.14 -11.58
C LYS A 9 6.02 -14.33 -11.08
N ALA A 10 7.11 -14.08 -10.34
CA ALA A 10 7.79 -15.14 -9.59
C ALA A 10 7.00 -15.44 -8.31
N ARG A 11 6.38 -16.64 -8.26
CA ARG A 11 5.69 -17.20 -7.09
C ARG A 11 6.72 -17.97 -6.27
N TRP A 12 6.92 -17.64 -4.99
CA TRP A 12 7.76 -18.43 -4.11
C TRP A 12 6.93 -19.21 -3.09
N ILE A 13 7.23 -20.51 -3.05
CA ILE A 13 6.76 -21.54 -2.14
C ILE A 13 7.47 -21.35 -0.80
N ARG A 14 6.73 -21.45 0.32
CA ARG A 14 7.29 -21.36 1.68
C ARG A 14 8.29 -22.51 1.94
N PRO A 15 9.53 -22.24 2.41
CA PRO A 15 10.35 -23.27 3.01
C PRO A 15 10.03 -23.41 4.50
N SER A 16 9.86 -24.67 4.90
CA SER A 16 9.78 -25.19 6.25
C SER A 16 10.97 -24.73 7.11
N ILE A 17 10.66 -24.36 8.35
CA ILE A 17 11.62 -24.04 9.41
C ILE A 17 12.54 -25.23 9.64
N ASN A 18 13.85 -25.06 9.38
CA ASN A 18 14.88 -25.81 10.08
C ASN A 18 16.11 -24.91 10.23
N SER A 19 16.58 -24.88 11.47
CA SER A 19 17.68 -24.12 12.03
C SER A 19 19.03 -24.52 11.43
N GLU A 20 19.80 -23.56 10.91
CA GLU A 20 21.27 -23.52 10.96
C GLU A 20 21.76 -22.18 10.38
N LEU A 21 22.32 -21.32 11.23
CA LEU A 21 22.94 -20.04 10.85
C LEU A 21 24.39 -20.26 10.41
N PRO A 22 24.81 -19.83 9.19
CA PRO A 22 26.22 -19.64 8.92
C PRO A 22 26.66 -18.22 9.30
N ARG A 23 27.79 -18.16 10.01
CA ARG A 23 28.55 -16.94 10.32
C ARG A 23 29.06 -16.31 9.02
N ILE A 24 28.79 -15.03 8.80
CA ILE A 24 29.44 -14.23 7.75
C ILE A 24 30.03 -12.97 8.38
N SER A 25 31.27 -12.71 7.99
CA SER A 25 32.24 -11.71 8.46
C SER A 25 31.84 -10.24 8.16
N PRO A 26 32.47 -9.26 8.83
CA PRO A 26 32.06 -7.86 8.75
C PRO A 26 32.76 -7.12 7.60
N SER A 27 31.99 -6.33 6.82
CA SER A 27 32.50 -5.39 5.80
C SER A 27 31.42 -4.36 5.42
N PRO A 28 31.75 -3.11 5.03
CA PRO A 28 32.72 -2.19 5.59
C PRO A 28 32.03 -0.93 6.17
N ARG A 29 32.69 -0.28 7.14
CA ARG A 29 32.29 0.97 7.77
C ARG A 29 32.34 2.13 6.76
N VAL A 30 31.23 2.45 6.09
CA VAL A 30 31.09 3.75 5.39
C VAL A 30 29.67 4.28 5.64
N ASN A 31 29.58 5.53 6.13
CA ASN A 31 28.37 6.36 6.26
C ASN A 31 27.37 6.19 7.44
N ARG A 32 27.76 5.63 8.59
CA ARG A 32 26.88 5.70 9.79
C ARG A 32 26.67 7.12 10.36
N LEU A 33 27.63 8.03 10.19
CA LEU A 33 27.58 9.37 10.80
C LEU A 33 26.56 10.30 10.12
N ASN A 34 26.48 10.31 8.79
CA ASN A 34 25.47 11.10 8.07
C ASN A 34 24.06 10.52 8.21
N HIS A 35 23.96 9.20 8.40
CA HIS A 35 22.69 8.50 8.65
C HIS A 35 22.06 8.94 9.99
N ASN A 36 22.87 9.06 11.05
CA ASN A 36 22.41 9.52 12.37
C ASN A 36 21.99 11.00 12.38
N LEU A 37 22.70 11.87 11.67
CA LEU A 37 22.36 13.30 11.60
C LEU A 37 21.00 13.55 10.93
N TYR A 38 20.69 12.83 9.85
CA TYR A 38 19.39 12.94 9.17
C TYR A 38 18.24 12.32 9.99
N ILE A 39 18.52 11.22 10.72
CA ILE A 39 17.56 10.63 11.68
C ILE A 39 17.19 11.65 12.76
N LEU A 40 18.19 12.31 13.36
CA LEU A 40 17.96 13.33 14.38
C LEU A 40 17.18 14.52 13.81
N GLN A 41 17.36 14.85 12.53
CA GLN A 41 16.62 15.94 11.87
C GLN A 41 15.15 15.57 11.60
N ILE A 42 14.86 14.33 11.17
CA ILE A 42 13.48 13.84 11.01
C ILE A 42 12.81 13.65 12.38
N GLN A 43 13.51 13.07 13.36
CA GLN A 43 13.02 12.95 14.73
C GLN A 43 12.74 14.33 15.32
N SER A 44 13.61 15.32 15.13
CA SER A 44 13.40 16.71 15.55
C SER A 44 12.17 17.37 14.91
N LEU A 45 11.96 17.16 13.60
CA LEU A 45 10.80 17.71 12.89
C LEU A 45 9.48 17.07 13.32
N TYR A 46 9.47 15.76 13.64
CA TYR A 46 8.26 15.06 14.11
C TYR A 46 8.03 15.16 15.62
N MET A 47 9.08 15.21 16.45
CA MET A 47 8.99 15.43 17.90
C MET A 47 8.42 16.82 18.23
N LYS A 48 8.63 17.81 17.36
CA LYS A 48 7.97 19.13 17.51
C LYS A 48 6.48 19.12 17.20
N ALA A 49 5.96 18.12 16.48
CA ALA A 49 4.54 18.01 16.15
C ALA A 49 3.74 17.14 17.15
N SER A 50 4.39 16.23 17.88
CA SER A 50 3.72 15.22 18.72
C SER A 50 3.59 15.59 20.21
N ASN A 51 4.39 16.55 20.71
CA ASN A 51 4.46 16.81 22.15
C ASN A 51 3.31 17.66 22.73
N ASP A 52 2.45 18.27 21.91
CA ASP A 52 1.37 19.15 22.43
C ASP A 52 0.11 18.39 22.88
N ARG A 53 -0.02 17.08 22.61
CA ARG A 53 -1.22 16.28 22.98
C ARG A 53 -0.95 14.96 23.71
N GLY A 54 0.29 14.71 24.14
CA GLY A 54 0.64 13.45 24.81
C GLY A 54 0.60 12.22 23.89
N VAL A 55 0.91 12.39 22.60
CA VAL A 55 0.98 11.29 21.63
C VAL A 55 2.43 10.89 21.42
N GLU A 56 2.76 9.63 21.68
CA GLU A 56 4.10 9.06 21.49
C GLU A 56 4.36 8.78 20.00
N LEU A 57 5.62 8.88 19.57
CA LEU A 57 6.03 8.57 18.20
C LEU A 57 6.87 7.29 18.16
N GLU A 58 6.37 6.26 17.48
CA GLU A 58 7.10 5.02 17.18
C GLU A 58 7.60 5.05 15.73
N ILE A 59 8.92 4.97 15.55
CA ILE A 59 9.54 4.83 14.23
C ILE A 59 10.07 3.40 14.07
N ARG A 60 9.52 2.67 13.10
CA ARG A 60 10.01 1.35 12.69
C ARG A 60 10.88 1.47 11.46
N GLU A 61 11.97 0.69 11.39
CA GLU A 61 12.90 0.72 10.27
C GLU A 61 12.83 -0.58 9.48
N TYR A 62 12.69 -0.45 8.16
CA TYR A 62 12.81 -1.55 7.21
C TYR A 62 13.78 -1.17 6.11
N SER A 63 14.62 -2.12 5.69
CA SER A 63 15.58 -1.90 4.61
C SER A 63 15.59 -3.08 3.64
N ASP A 64 15.63 -2.78 2.34
CA ASP A 64 15.89 -3.79 1.32
C ASP A 64 17.37 -4.25 1.32
N ALA A 65 18.25 -3.58 2.06
CA ALA A 65 19.68 -3.89 2.08
C ALA A 65 19.95 -5.33 2.57
N ASP A 66 19.08 -5.84 3.43
CA ASP A 66 19.14 -7.20 3.98
C ASP A 66 18.76 -8.27 2.94
N PHE A 67 18.05 -7.86 1.88
CA PHE A 67 17.61 -8.73 0.79
C PHE A 67 18.53 -8.57 -0.42
N PHE A 68 19.74 -9.13 -0.37
CA PHE A 68 20.64 -9.06 -1.53
C PHE A 68 20.22 -10.10 -2.60
N PRO A 69 19.96 -9.70 -3.86
CA PRO A 69 19.56 -10.64 -4.89
C PRO A 69 20.74 -11.50 -5.34
N GLU A 70 20.57 -12.82 -5.38
CA GLU A 70 21.64 -13.73 -5.83
C GLU A 70 21.91 -13.62 -7.34
N ARG A 71 20.88 -13.27 -8.12
CA ARG A 71 20.93 -13.25 -9.59
C ARG A 71 20.16 -12.07 -10.15
N CYS A 72 20.64 -11.55 -11.28
CA CYS A 72 19.96 -10.49 -11.99
C CYS A 72 18.64 -11.03 -12.55
N PRO A 73 17.49 -10.39 -12.30
CA PRO A 73 16.19 -10.87 -12.79
C PRO A 73 16.06 -10.79 -14.33
N ILE A 74 17.03 -10.18 -15.02
CA ILE A 74 16.96 -9.90 -16.45
C ILE A 74 17.95 -10.74 -17.26
N CYS A 75 19.17 -10.92 -16.77
CA CYS A 75 20.20 -11.72 -17.46
C CYS A 75 20.69 -12.94 -16.67
N ASN A 76 20.15 -13.18 -15.46
CA ASN A 76 20.46 -14.29 -14.57
C ASN A 76 21.94 -14.42 -14.12
N LYS A 77 22.77 -13.41 -14.41
CA LYS A 77 24.16 -13.34 -13.95
C LYS A 77 24.23 -12.85 -12.50
N ARG A 78 25.30 -13.23 -11.80
CA ARG A 78 25.54 -12.91 -10.37
C ARG A 78 26.29 -11.61 -10.14
N ASP A 79 26.76 -10.96 -11.20
CA ASP A 79 27.53 -9.74 -11.13
C ASP A 79 26.61 -8.54 -10.88
N ILE A 80 26.30 -8.32 -9.60
CA ILE A 80 25.33 -7.34 -9.11
C ILE A 80 26.00 -6.51 -8.03
N ILE A 81 25.80 -5.21 -8.08
CA ILE A 81 26.27 -4.25 -7.09
C ILE A 81 25.10 -3.43 -6.55
N ARG A 82 25.22 -2.94 -5.32
CA ARG A 82 24.34 -1.88 -4.82
C ARG A 82 24.67 -0.61 -5.58
N HIS A 83 23.67 0.00 -6.22
CA HIS A 83 23.85 1.20 -7.01
C HIS A 83 23.50 2.46 -6.21
N THR A 84 22.29 2.51 -5.67
CA THR A 84 21.78 3.66 -4.91
C THR A 84 20.74 3.18 -3.90
N TYR A 85 20.34 4.08 -3.01
CA TYR A 85 19.22 3.87 -2.10
C TYR A 85 18.31 5.09 -2.10
N ARG A 86 17.05 4.88 -1.73
CA ARG A 86 16.07 5.94 -1.50
C ARG A 86 15.32 5.67 -0.21
N ILE A 87 15.35 6.62 0.71
CA ILE A 87 14.60 6.54 1.96
C ILE A 87 13.27 7.27 1.78
N ARG A 88 12.21 6.69 2.32
CA ARG A 88 10.89 7.34 2.44
C ARG A 88 10.24 6.99 3.77
N THR A 89 9.41 7.91 4.24
CA THR A 89 8.55 7.69 5.40
C THR A 89 7.19 7.22 4.93
N ILE A 90 6.66 6.18 5.55
CA ILE A 90 5.38 5.55 5.27
C ILE A 90 4.54 5.64 6.54
N GLN A 91 3.27 5.98 6.40
CA GLN A 91 2.34 6.04 7.52
C GLN A 91 1.77 4.65 7.79
N ASP A 92 1.71 4.26 9.06
CA ASP A 92 1.16 2.99 9.52
C ASP A 92 0.08 3.24 10.58
N LEU A 93 -0.74 2.24 10.86
CA LEU A 93 -1.78 2.33 11.86
C LEU A 93 -1.16 2.56 13.24
N GLY A 94 -1.45 3.73 13.81
CA GLY A 94 -1.19 4.05 15.20
C GLY A 94 -2.26 3.54 16.15
N ALA A 95 -2.16 4.02 17.38
CA ALA A 95 -3.18 3.92 18.42
C ALA A 95 -3.49 5.33 18.96
N PRO A 96 -4.56 5.54 19.76
CA PRO A 96 -4.97 6.88 20.19
C PRO A 96 -3.85 7.73 20.81
N HIS A 97 -2.90 7.11 21.50
CA HIS A 97 -1.74 7.77 22.12
C HIS A 97 -0.41 7.44 21.43
N LEU A 98 -0.43 6.82 20.25
CA LEU A 98 0.75 6.35 19.55
C LEU A 98 0.65 6.62 18.05
N CYS A 99 1.48 7.53 17.57
CA CYS A 99 1.69 7.75 16.14
C CYS A 99 2.78 6.81 15.64
N ARG A 100 2.47 5.98 14.63
CA ARG A 100 3.45 5.07 14.02
C ARG A 100 3.89 5.56 12.65
N ARG A 101 5.20 5.55 12.43
CA ARG A 101 5.82 5.86 11.14
C ARG A 101 6.84 4.78 10.79
N ILE A 102 6.89 4.42 9.51
CA ILE A 102 7.86 3.47 8.99
C ILE A 102 8.87 4.21 8.15
N ARG A 103 10.14 4.08 8.50
CA ARG A 103 11.27 4.54 7.71
C ARG A 103 11.72 3.38 6.83
N TYR A 104 11.44 3.48 5.54
CA TYR A 104 11.75 2.43 4.58
C TYR A 104 12.88 2.86 3.65
N GLU A 105 13.98 2.12 3.71
CA GLU A 105 15.11 2.23 2.80
C GLU A 105 14.93 1.27 1.62
N ARG A 106 14.65 1.84 0.45
CA ARG A 106 14.60 1.09 -0.81
C ARG A 106 15.99 1.06 -1.43
N VAL A 107 16.51 -0.13 -1.70
CA VAL A 107 17.83 -0.31 -2.32
C VAL A 107 17.68 -0.66 -3.80
N TYR A 108 18.44 0.03 -4.64
CA TYR A 108 18.54 -0.22 -6.07
C TYR A 108 19.85 -0.95 -6.37
N PHE A 109 19.74 -2.02 -7.13
CA PHE A 109 20.84 -2.87 -7.57
C PHE A 109 21.10 -2.63 -9.05
N LYS A 110 22.38 -2.66 -9.46
CA LYS A 110 22.79 -2.64 -10.86
C LYS A 110 23.48 -3.94 -11.18
N CYS A 111 23.10 -4.57 -12.29
CA CYS A 111 23.87 -5.68 -12.83
C CYS A 111 25.00 -5.14 -13.71
N ASN A 112 26.25 -5.49 -13.46
CA ASN A 112 27.37 -5.03 -14.29
C ASN A 112 27.38 -5.68 -15.67
N ALA A 113 26.79 -6.87 -15.81
CA ALA A 113 26.84 -7.61 -17.05
C ALA A 113 25.80 -7.19 -18.10
N CYS A 114 24.69 -6.57 -17.69
CA CYS A 114 23.69 -6.02 -18.61
C CYS A 114 23.36 -4.55 -18.33
N GLU A 115 24.04 -3.94 -17.37
CA GLU A 115 23.93 -2.55 -16.91
C GLU A 115 22.54 -2.12 -16.40
N LYS A 116 21.57 -3.03 -16.35
CA LYS A 116 20.21 -2.73 -15.92
C LYS A 116 20.13 -2.54 -14.40
N VAL A 117 19.33 -1.56 -14.02
CA VAL A 117 19.02 -1.21 -12.63
C VAL A 117 17.67 -1.79 -12.25
N PHE A 118 17.58 -2.42 -11.08
CA PHE A 118 16.36 -3.00 -10.56
C PHE A 118 16.29 -2.84 -9.04
N ALA A 119 15.10 -3.00 -8.48
CA ALA A 119 14.87 -3.03 -7.03
C ALA A 119 14.09 -4.29 -6.68
N ILE A 120 14.16 -4.69 -5.42
CA ILE A 120 13.37 -5.80 -4.91
C ILE A 120 12.01 -5.27 -4.44
N ASP A 121 11.02 -6.15 -4.50
CA ASP A 121 9.70 -5.89 -3.96
C ASP A 121 9.67 -6.37 -2.52
N HIS A 122 9.63 -5.43 -1.59
CA HIS A 122 9.56 -5.74 -0.16
C HIS A 122 8.20 -6.39 0.16
N PRO A 123 8.16 -7.51 0.90
CA PRO A 123 6.93 -8.28 1.10
C PRO A 123 5.84 -7.51 1.84
N LEU A 124 6.23 -6.60 2.74
CA LEU A 124 5.31 -5.83 3.57
C LEU A 124 5.05 -4.42 3.05
N VAL A 125 5.89 -3.90 2.15
CA VAL A 125 5.88 -2.47 1.80
C VAL A 125 5.53 -2.31 0.33
N GLY A 126 4.32 -1.79 0.08
CA GLY A 126 3.82 -1.57 -1.27
C GLY A 126 4.70 -0.62 -2.10
N LYS A 127 4.74 -0.87 -3.42
CA LYS A 127 5.48 -0.04 -4.38
C LYS A 127 4.97 1.40 -4.32
N ASN A 128 5.85 2.35 -4.05
CA ASN A 128 5.58 3.79 -4.08
C ASN A 128 4.39 4.30 -3.20
N SER A 129 3.78 3.45 -2.39
CA SER A 129 2.72 3.85 -1.45
C SER A 129 3.24 4.74 -0.32
N LYS A 130 2.45 5.74 0.08
CA LYS A 130 2.68 6.55 1.28
C LYS A 130 2.15 5.89 2.56
N TYR A 131 1.37 4.82 2.42
CA TYR A 131 0.67 4.15 3.50
C TYR A 131 0.99 2.67 3.50
N MET A 132 1.04 2.07 4.69
CA MET A 132 1.15 0.64 4.81
C MET A 132 -0.07 -0.07 4.25
N PRO A 133 0.08 -1.29 3.70
CA PRO A 133 -1.06 -2.09 3.25
C PRO A 133 -2.13 -2.25 4.32
N GLY A 134 -1.74 -2.42 5.59
CA GLY A 134 -2.69 -2.56 6.71
C GLY A 134 -3.58 -1.32 6.93
N VAL A 135 -3.12 -0.11 6.59
CA VAL A 135 -3.96 1.11 6.64
C VAL A 135 -5.06 1.04 5.59
N ILE A 136 -4.71 0.60 4.39
CA ILE A 136 -5.63 0.47 3.25
C ILE A 136 -6.66 -0.62 3.54
N GLU A 137 -6.19 -1.78 4.02
CA GLU A 137 -7.03 -2.90 4.43
C GLU A 137 -8.01 -2.51 5.54
N TYR A 138 -7.54 -1.81 6.58
CA TYR A 138 -8.42 -1.29 7.63
C TYR A 138 -9.53 -0.41 7.06
N ALA A 139 -9.19 0.51 6.14
CA ALA A 139 -10.19 1.39 5.53
C ALA A 139 -11.20 0.61 4.69
N ALA A 140 -10.73 -0.34 3.87
CA ALA A 140 -11.56 -1.18 3.03
C ALA A 140 -12.53 -2.03 3.88
N THR A 141 -12.05 -2.77 4.88
CA THR A 141 -12.88 -3.59 5.78
C THR A 141 -13.92 -2.75 6.52
N ARG A 142 -13.58 -1.55 7.00
CA ARG A 142 -14.54 -0.70 7.73
C ARG A 142 -15.67 -0.21 6.83
N VAL A 143 -15.38 0.11 5.56
CA VAL A 143 -16.41 0.63 4.65
C VAL A 143 -17.18 -0.47 3.93
N LEU A 144 -16.50 -1.49 3.44
CA LEU A 144 -17.12 -2.58 2.66
C LEU A 144 -17.83 -3.59 3.56
N ASP A 145 -17.18 -4.03 4.66
CA ASP A 145 -17.73 -5.12 5.49
C ASP A 145 -18.61 -4.60 6.64
N ARG A 146 -18.30 -3.41 7.17
CA ARG A 146 -19.05 -2.82 8.30
C ARG A 146 -19.93 -1.63 7.91
N GLU A 147 -19.99 -1.31 6.63
CA GLU A 147 -20.83 -0.24 6.05
C GLU A 147 -20.63 1.14 6.69
N ASP A 148 -19.46 1.41 7.27
CA ASP A 148 -19.18 2.73 7.82
C ASP A 148 -19.03 3.77 6.71
N SER A 149 -19.48 4.99 6.97
CA SER A 149 -19.26 6.08 6.01
C SER A 149 -17.76 6.39 5.84
N ILE A 150 -17.34 6.63 4.60
CA ILE A 150 -15.96 7.01 4.25
C ILE A 150 -15.45 8.18 5.11
N ARG A 151 -16.32 9.17 5.36
CA ARG A 151 -15.99 10.34 6.18
C ARG A 151 -15.68 9.98 7.63
N ARG A 152 -16.43 9.04 8.21
CA ARG A 152 -16.19 8.54 9.57
C ARG A 152 -14.85 7.81 9.62
N VAL A 153 -14.61 6.87 8.70
CA VAL A 153 -13.34 6.12 8.65
C VAL A 153 -12.15 7.05 8.45
N THR A 154 -12.28 8.07 7.59
CA THR A 154 -11.24 9.08 7.40
C THR A 154 -10.95 9.84 8.70
N ARG A 155 -11.99 10.22 9.46
CA ARG A 155 -11.83 10.88 10.75
C ARG A 155 -11.14 9.96 11.75
N ASP A 156 -11.58 8.71 11.85
CA ASP A 156 -10.97 7.72 12.75
C ASP A 156 -9.48 7.52 12.41
N LEU A 157 -9.12 7.43 11.12
CA LEU A 157 -7.73 7.33 10.68
C LEU A 157 -6.88 8.53 11.11
N ASN A 158 -7.39 9.75 10.95
CA ASN A 158 -6.66 10.96 11.32
C ASN A 158 -6.58 11.14 12.85
N ASP A 159 -7.71 10.99 13.55
CA ASP A 159 -7.84 11.35 14.96
C ASP A 159 -7.36 10.25 15.92
N LEU A 160 -7.65 8.97 15.60
CA LEU A 160 -7.35 7.83 16.48
C LEU A 160 -6.08 7.09 16.06
N HIS A 161 -5.80 7.02 14.77
CA HIS A 161 -4.64 6.28 14.25
C HIS A 161 -3.47 7.19 13.84
N HIS A 162 -3.65 8.52 13.89
CA HIS A 162 -2.64 9.51 13.50
C HIS A 162 -2.11 9.30 12.06
N VAL A 163 -3.01 8.87 11.18
CA VAL A 163 -2.75 8.67 9.75
C VAL A 163 -3.36 9.84 8.99
N GLU A 164 -2.50 10.67 8.41
CA GLU A 164 -2.89 11.84 7.63
C GLU A 164 -3.41 11.42 6.26
N VAL A 165 -4.74 11.35 6.11
CA VAL A 165 -5.43 10.94 4.88
C VAL A 165 -6.59 11.85 4.53
N SER A 166 -6.80 12.05 3.24
CA SER A 166 -7.98 12.74 2.71
C SER A 166 -9.11 11.76 2.40
N VAL A 167 -10.35 12.26 2.42
CA VAL A 167 -11.54 11.46 2.04
C VAL A 167 -11.41 10.87 0.64
N GLY A 168 -10.92 11.65 -0.33
CA GLY A 168 -10.74 11.16 -1.70
C GLY A 168 -9.67 10.07 -1.83
N THR A 169 -8.66 10.07 -0.96
CA THR A 169 -7.68 8.98 -0.90
C THR A 169 -8.33 7.69 -0.42
N VAL A 170 -9.15 7.77 0.63
CA VAL A 170 -9.89 6.62 1.16
C VAL A 170 -10.90 6.10 0.15
N GLU A 171 -11.60 6.98 -0.55
CA GLU A 171 -12.52 6.63 -1.64
C GLU A 171 -11.81 5.86 -2.77
N ASN A 172 -10.62 6.31 -3.18
CA ASN A 172 -9.83 5.58 -4.19
C ASN A 172 -9.49 4.15 -3.74
N TRP A 173 -9.07 3.97 -2.48
CA TRP A 173 -8.80 2.62 -1.96
C TRP A 173 -10.02 1.72 -1.97
N ILE A 174 -11.17 2.26 -1.59
CA ILE A 174 -12.41 1.49 -1.57
C ILE A 174 -12.84 1.13 -2.98
N ASN A 175 -12.66 2.02 -3.96
CA ASN A 175 -12.95 1.72 -5.36
C ASN A 175 -11.99 0.66 -5.92
N GLU A 176 -10.70 0.71 -5.56
CA GLU A 176 -9.69 -0.29 -5.94
C GLU A 176 -9.97 -1.66 -5.30
N CYS A 177 -10.41 -1.71 -4.04
CA CYS A 177 -10.69 -2.95 -3.32
C CYS A 177 -12.10 -3.51 -3.56
N GLY A 178 -13.07 -2.65 -3.84
CA GLY A 178 -14.49 -3.01 -3.92
C GLY A 178 -14.98 -3.34 -5.33
N GLU A 179 -14.07 -3.59 -6.27
CA GLU A 179 -14.39 -4.03 -7.65
C GLU A 179 -15.53 -3.24 -8.31
N LYS A 180 -15.60 -1.92 -8.07
CA LYS A 180 -16.63 -1.05 -8.68
C LYS A 180 -16.38 -0.98 -10.20
N GLY A 181 -16.99 -1.90 -10.92
CA GLY A 181 -16.85 -2.06 -12.37
C GLY A 181 -16.81 -3.52 -12.87
N GLU A 182 -16.74 -4.52 -11.99
CA GLU A 182 -16.76 -5.96 -12.38
C GLU A 182 -18.09 -6.66 -12.09
N ILE A 183 -19.21 -5.90 -12.02
CA ILE A 183 -20.49 -6.54 -12.26
C ILE A 183 -20.55 -6.75 -13.77
N SER A 184 -20.36 -7.99 -14.21
CA SER A 184 -20.71 -8.42 -15.56
C SER A 184 -22.11 -7.92 -15.91
N GLU A 185 -22.23 -6.87 -16.72
CA GLU A 185 -23.52 -6.37 -17.21
C GLU A 185 -24.11 -7.29 -18.31
N ASP A 186 -23.40 -8.37 -18.66
CA ASP A 186 -23.86 -9.39 -19.58
C ASP A 186 -24.43 -10.59 -18.80
N PHE A 187 -25.74 -10.56 -18.55
CA PHE A 187 -26.52 -11.71 -18.07
C PHE A 187 -27.04 -12.57 -19.25
N THR A 188 -26.43 -12.46 -20.43
CA THR A 188 -26.94 -13.09 -21.65
C THR A 188 -26.66 -14.59 -21.73
N GLU A 189 -25.77 -15.13 -20.90
CA GLU A 189 -25.36 -16.55 -20.93
C GLU A 189 -25.67 -17.35 -19.65
N GLU A 190 -26.30 -16.77 -18.63
CA GLU A 190 -26.65 -17.51 -17.40
C GLU A 190 -28.01 -18.20 -17.53
N ASP A 191 -28.03 -19.53 -17.47
CA ASP A 191 -29.26 -20.30 -17.35
C ASP A 191 -29.99 -19.91 -16.03
N PRO A 192 -31.31 -19.68 -16.07
CA PRO A 192 -32.06 -19.32 -14.86
C PRO A 192 -31.91 -20.44 -13.81
N PRO A 193 -31.85 -20.10 -12.51
CA PRO A 193 -31.76 -21.09 -11.45
C PRO A 193 -32.85 -22.16 -11.56
N ALA A 194 -32.52 -23.41 -11.22
CA ALA A 194 -33.44 -24.55 -11.36
C ALA A 194 -34.78 -24.38 -10.61
N ASP A 195 -34.80 -23.54 -9.58
CA ASP A 195 -35.97 -23.23 -8.74
C ASP A 195 -36.63 -21.88 -9.09
N PHE A 196 -36.37 -21.33 -10.29
CA PHE A 196 -36.94 -20.06 -10.71
C PHE A 196 -38.45 -20.17 -10.88
N SER A 197 -39.21 -19.49 -10.02
CA SER A 197 -40.67 -19.55 -9.94
C SER A 197 -41.40 -18.84 -11.10
N GLY A 198 -40.67 -18.23 -12.03
CA GLY A 198 -41.22 -17.40 -13.12
C GLY A 198 -41.66 -16.00 -12.67
N PHE A 199 -41.59 -15.70 -11.38
CA PHE A 199 -41.96 -14.40 -10.81
C PHE A 199 -40.72 -13.68 -10.27
N LEU A 200 -40.39 -12.54 -10.88
CA LEU A 200 -39.37 -11.63 -10.38
C LEU A 200 -40.05 -10.54 -9.54
N SER A 201 -39.67 -10.45 -8.27
CA SER A 201 -40.02 -9.29 -7.45
C SER A 201 -38.82 -8.35 -7.40
N VAL A 202 -39.03 -7.10 -7.81
CA VAL A 202 -38.02 -6.05 -7.76
C VAL A 202 -38.36 -5.16 -6.57
N ASP A 203 -37.57 -5.25 -5.50
CA ASP A 203 -37.72 -4.35 -4.36
C ASP A 203 -37.03 -3.02 -4.65
N GLY A 204 -37.82 -1.95 -4.65
CA GLY A 204 -37.36 -0.59 -4.95
C GLY A 204 -36.65 0.04 -3.76
N THR A 205 -35.44 -0.40 -3.45
CA THR A 205 -34.60 0.28 -2.44
C THR A 205 -33.90 1.50 -3.07
N PHE A 206 -34.59 2.64 -3.10
CA PHE A 206 -34.01 3.89 -3.61
C PHE A 206 -33.17 4.58 -2.55
N LYS A 207 -31.86 4.70 -2.77
CA LYS A 207 -31.02 5.66 -2.03
C LYS A 207 -31.40 7.07 -2.47
N SER A 208 -31.56 8.01 -1.55
CA SER A 208 -31.86 9.40 -1.88
C SER A 208 -30.71 10.02 -2.69
N VAL A 209 -30.87 10.15 -4.00
CA VAL A 209 -29.93 10.85 -4.87
C VAL A 209 -30.34 12.30 -4.96
N LYS A 210 -29.43 13.23 -4.65
CA LYS A 210 -29.65 14.66 -4.92
C LYS A 210 -29.52 14.88 -6.42
N LEU A 211 -30.64 14.81 -7.14
CA LEU A 211 -30.70 15.24 -8.53
C LEU A 211 -30.53 16.77 -8.56
N LYS A 212 -29.57 17.24 -9.37
CA LYS A 212 -29.41 18.67 -9.63
C LYS A 212 -30.68 19.12 -10.37
N LYS A 213 -31.49 19.94 -9.72
CA LYS A 213 -32.70 20.54 -10.30
C LYS A 213 -32.22 21.41 -11.47
N ASN A 214 -32.37 20.93 -12.70
CA ASN A 214 -32.30 21.83 -13.84
C ASN A 214 -33.61 22.63 -13.78
N ASP A 215 -33.49 23.90 -13.40
CA ASP A 215 -34.60 24.84 -13.49
C ASP A 215 -35.05 24.89 -14.95
N LEU A 216 -36.18 24.24 -15.24
CA LEU A 216 -36.97 24.49 -16.43
C LEU A 216 -37.37 25.96 -16.37
N LYS A 217 -36.62 26.81 -17.08
CA LYS A 217 -37.11 28.13 -17.47
C LYS A 217 -38.29 27.91 -18.40
N THR A 218 -39.50 27.92 -17.84
CA THR A 218 -40.71 28.24 -18.60
C THR A 218 -40.57 29.70 -19.04
N ALA A 219 -40.09 29.90 -20.26
CA ALA A 219 -40.27 31.16 -20.97
C ALA A 219 -41.74 31.23 -21.39
N GLN A 220 -42.45 32.23 -20.86
CA GLN A 220 -43.70 32.75 -21.40
C GLN A 220 -43.47 33.42 -22.76
#